data_AF-Q9HLP7-F1
#
_entry.id   AF-Q9HLP7-F1
#
_cell.length_a   1.000
_cell.length_b   1.000
_cell.length_c   1.000
_cell.angle_alpha   90.00
_cell.angle_beta   90.00
_cell.angle_gamma   90.00
#
_symmetry.space_group_name_H-M   'P 1'
#
loop_
_entity.id
_entity.type
_entity.pdbx_description
1 polymer ?
#
loop_
_entity_poly.entity_id
_entity_poly.type
_entity_poly.pdbx_seq_one_letter_code
_entity_poly.pdbx_strand_id
1 'polypeptide(L)'
;MGLKESKKENLNLNSGWLTLSIILLWVGWFGFNPGSELAFTTETVIVVITTFLAAASAMVSTMLTKFLVSKQDPGLIYAVNGVLMGLIVITPLAGYVSPGSAIILGLISGPIFVSAESIFSKHKWYSDPIGVLPGHMVGGIFGLLMIAFFTQTPFADASGASNLPNGILFGGGIMALHQLGLEAMAVVVVGAFVFTVSYASVYAISLLLNGILRDSEYSPARPANRLAKDTGA
;
A
#
# COMPACT_ATOMS: atom_id res chain seq x y z
N MET A 1 21.86 -15.53 21.14
CA MET A 1 20.89 -16.29 20.31
C MET A 1 20.66 -15.44 19.07
N GLY A 2 21.30 -15.79 17.95
CA GLY A 2 21.27 -14.98 16.72
C GLY A 2 20.00 -15.23 15.91
N LEU A 3 19.55 -14.25 15.13
CA LEU A 3 18.47 -14.42 14.17
C LEU A 3 18.88 -15.52 13.17
N LYS A 4 18.05 -16.56 13.02
CA LYS A 4 18.23 -17.59 12.00
C LYS A 4 17.64 -17.06 10.68
N GLU A 5 18.38 -17.15 9.58
CA GLU A 5 17.87 -16.78 8.25
C GLU A 5 16.95 -17.88 7.71
N SER A 6 15.81 -17.53 7.11
CA SER A 6 14.99 -18.47 6.35
C SER A 6 15.64 -18.81 5.01
N LYS A 7 15.24 -19.92 4.41
CA LYS A 7 15.56 -20.19 3.00
C LYS A 7 14.92 -19.12 2.11
N LYS A 8 15.64 -18.75 1.04
CA LYS A 8 15.08 -17.86 0.01
C LYS A 8 14.18 -18.67 -0.90
N GLU A 9 12.91 -18.30 -0.94
CA GLU A 9 11.95 -18.89 -1.86
C GLU A 9 11.98 -18.14 -3.19
N ASN A 10 12.03 -18.90 -4.29
CA ASN A 10 11.91 -18.33 -5.63
C ASN A 10 10.43 -18.10 -5.94
N LEU A 11 10.10 -16.92 -6.44
CA LEU A 11 8.75 -16.62 -6.91
C LEU A 11 8.40 -17.46 -8.14
N ASN A 12 7.47 -18.39 -7.96
CA ASN A 12 6.85 -19.11 -9.07
C ASN A 12 5.39 -18.66 -9.20
N LEU A 13 5.18 -17.58 -9.94
CA LEU A 13 3.85 -16.98 -10.12
C LEU A 13 3.11 -17.68 -11.27
N ASN A 14 1.92 -18.19 -10.98
CA ASN A 14 0.99 -18.63 -12.03
C ASN A 14 0.17 -17.42 -12.51
N SER A 15 0.34 -17.03 -13.77
CA SER A 15 -0.31 -15.85 -14.36
C SER A 15 -1.84 -15.91 -14.31
N GLY A 16 -2.43 -17.10 -14.43
CA GLY A 16 -3.88 -17.29 -14.35
C GLY A 16 -4.41 -17.00 -12.94
N TRP A 17 -3.78 -17.59 -11.92
CA TRP A 17 -4.15 -17.33 -10.52
C TRP A 17 -3.89 -15.89 -10.10
N LEU A 18 -2.78 -15.29 -10.56
CA LEU A 18 -2.46 -13.89 -10.26
C LEU A 18 -3.50 -12.94 -10.88
N THR A 19 -3.88 -13.18 -12.15
CA THR A 19 -4.93 -12.42 -12.83
C THR A 19 -6.28 -12.57 -12.14
N LEU A 20 -6.68 -13.80 -11.79
CA LEU A 20 -7.94 -14.03 -11.09
C LEU A 20 -7.96 -13.32 -9.73
N SER A 21 -6.86 -13.39 -8.99
CA SER A 21 -6.74 -12.77 -7.66
C SER A 21 -6.96 -11.27 -7.73
N ILE A 22 -6.31 -10.57 -8.69
CA ILE A 22 -6.50 -9.12 -8.82
C ILE A 22 -7.89 -8.76 -9.32
N ILE A 23 -8.52 -9.54 -10.20
CA ILE A 23 -9.89 -9.29 -10.64
C ILE A 23 -10.86 -9.41 -9.46
N LEU A 24 -10.71 -10.44 -8.62
CA LEU A 24 -11.52 -10.62 -7.43
C LEU A 24 -11.32 -9.47 -6.42
N LEU A 25 -10.08 -9.00 -6.22
CA LEU A 25 -9.81 -7.84 -5.38
C LEU A 25 -10.39 -6.55 -5.97
N TRP A 26 -10.27 -6.35 -7.27
CA TRP A 26 -10.74 -5.14 -7.93
C TRP A 26 -12.27 -5.04 -7.89
N VAL A 27 -12.98 -6.15 -8.18
CA VAL A 27 -14.44 -6.24 -8.01
C VAL A 27 -14.83 -6.17 -6.54
N GLY A 28 -14.10 -6.88 -5.67
CA GLY A 28 -14.34 -6.88 -4.22
C GLY A 28 -14.19 -5.49 -3.59
N TRP A 29 -13.34 -4.63 -4.17
CA TRP A 29 -13.18 -3.24 -3.71
C TRP A 29 -14.42 -2.38 -3.92
N PHE A 30 -15.39 -2.83 -4.73
CA PHE A 30 -16.73 -2.25 -4.77
C PHE A 30 -17.45 -2.38 -3.41
N GLY A 31 -17.32 -3.52 -2.75
CA GLY A 31 -17.86 -3.71 -1.40
C GLY A 31 -17.06 -2.99 -0.32
N PHE A 32 -15.79 -2.67 -0.60
CA PHE A 32 -14.90 -2.01 0.34
C PHE A 32 -15.14 -0.49 0.38
N ASN A 33 -14.95 0.20 -0.75
CA ASN A 33 -15.06 1.67 -0.79
C ASN A 33 -16.53 2.12 -0.88
N PRO A 34 -17.28 1.84 -1.96
CA PRO A 34 -18.71 2.17 -2.02
C PRO A 34 -19.53 1.60 -0.85
N GLY A 35 -19.19 0.39 -0.37
CA GLY A 35 -19.87 -0.20 0.79
C GLY A 35 -19.65 0.55 2.10
N SER A 36 -18.57 1.35 2.20
CA SER A 36 -18.30 2.20 3.37
C SER A 36 -19.24 3.40 3.49
N GLU A 37 -20.00 3.72 2.44
CA GLU A 37 -21.05 4.75 2.50
C GLU A 37 -22.29 4.30 3.31
N LEU A 38 -22.42 2.99 3.59
CA LEU A 38 -23.51 2.38 4.37
C LEU A 38 -24.94 2.63 3.82
N ALA A 39 -25.05 3.28 2.67
CA ALA A 39 -26.26 3.54 1.92
C ALA A 39 -25.93 3.55 0.42
N PHE A 40 -26.91 3.27 -0.42
CA PHE A 40 -26.77 3.35 -1.88
C PHE A 40 -27.44 4.63 -2.38
N THR A 41 -26.66 5.70 -2.49
CA THR A 41 -27.10 7.03 -2.92
C THR A 41 -26.37 7.44 -4.20
N THR A 42 -26.66 8.64 -4.73
CA THR A 42 -25.90 9.22 -5.84
C THR A 42 -24.42 9.35 -5.49
N GLU A 43 -24.09 9.58 -4.22
CA GLU A 43 -22.70 9.75 -3.76
C GLU A 43 -21.92 8.44 -3.82
N THR A 44 -22.58 7.31 -3.51
CA THR A 44 -22.00 5.98 -3.68
C THR A 44 -21.51 5.76 -5.11
N VAL A 45 -22.21 6.31 -6.12
CA VAL A 45 -21.78 6.23 -7.53
C VAL A 45 -20.46 6.98 -7.76
N ILE A 46 -20.27 8.13 -7.10
CA ILE A 46 -19.00 8.86 -7.15
C ILE A 46 -17.88 8.02 -6.52
N VAL A 47 -18.13 7.39 -5.37
CA VAL A 47 -17.14 6.51 -4.70
C VAL A 47 -16.75 5.33 -5.57
N VAL A 48 -17.69 4.74 -6.31
CA VAL A 48 -17.41 3.72 -7.32
C VAL A 48 -16.46 4.30 -8.37
N ILE A 49 -16.83 5.42 -8.99
CA ILE A 49 -16.07 6.03 -10.08
C ILE A 49 -14.64 6.37 -9.64
N THR A 50 -14.48 7.05 -8.50
CA THR A 50 -13.16 7.43 -7.97
C THR A 50 -12.29 6.20 -7.70
N THR A 51 -12.86 5.16 -7.09
CA THR A 51 -12.16 3.90 -6.78
C THR A 51 -11.60 3.24 -8.04
N PHE A 52 -12.43 3.04 -9.06
CA PHE A 52 -12.01 2.34 -10.28
C PHE A 52 -11.11 3.20 -11.18
N LEU A 53 -11.30 4.52 -11.20
CA LEU A 53 -10.41 5.43 -11.93
C LEU A 53 -9.02 5.52 -11.31
N ALA A 54 -8.91 5.57 -9.98
CA ALA A 54 -7.63 5.54 -9.29
C ALA A 54 -6.88 4.22 -9.56
N ALA A 55 -7.59 3.08 -9.49
CA ALA A 55 -7.02 1.77 -9.79
C ALA A 55 -6.50 1.67 -11.24
N ALA A 56 -7.32 2.08 -12.22
CA ALA A 56 -6.95 2.01 -13.64
C ALA A 56 -5.78 2.94 -13.98
N SER A 57 -5.78 4.17 -13.46
CA SER A 57 -4.69 5.13 -13.67
C SER A 57 -3.39 4.70 -12.99
N ALA A 58 -3.46 4.11 -11.79
CA ALA A 58 -2.32 3.56 -11.09
C ALA A 58 -1.71 2.34 -11.80
N MET A 59 -2.53 1.46 -12.39
CA MET A 59 -2.05 0.36 -13.23
C MET A 59 -1.19 0.88 -14.38
N VAL A 60 -1.71 1.82 -15.16
CA VAL A 60 -1.00 2.42 -16.30
C VAL A 60 0.27 3.11 -15.83
N SER A 61 0.18 3.92 -14.77
CA SER A 61 1.33 4.66 -14.25
C SER A 61 2.43 3.76 -13.70
N THR A 62 2.08 2.69 -12.99
CA THR A 62 3.03 1.73 -12.43
C THR A 62 3.77 0.99 -13.53
N MET A 63 3.04 0.48 -14.53
CA MET A 63 3.65 -0.20 -15.68
C MET A 63 4.57 0.73 -16.45
N LEU A 64 4.11 1.95 -16.74
CA LEU A 64 4.90 2.95 -17.45
C LEU A 64 6.17 3.32 -16.67
N THR A 65 6.03 3.62 -15.37
CA THR A 65 7.17 3.96 -14.51
C THR A 65 8.18 2.82 -14.49
N LYS A 66 7.73 1.57 -14.29
CA LYS A 66 8.63 0.42 -14.25
C LYS A 66 9.37 0.26 -15.58
N PHE A 67 8.66 0.36 -16.70
CA PHE A 67 9.25 0.31 -18.04
C PHE A 67 10.29 1.42 -18.24
N LEU A 68 9.97 2.66 -17.82
CA LEU A 68 10.90 3.78 -17.96
C LEU A 68 12.18 3.61 -17.15
N VAL A 69 12.09 2.99 -15.97
CA VAL A 69 13.25 2.73 -15.09
C VAL A 69 14.06 1.52 -15.54
N SER A 70 13.43 0.40 -15.90
CA SER A 70 14.12 -0.85 -16.24
C SER A 70 14.50 -0.98 -17.72
N LYS A 71 13.82 -0.24 -18.60
CA LYS A 71 13.84 -0.42 -20.07
C LYS A 71 13.46 -1.83 -20.52
N GLN A 72 12.69 -2.55 -19.70
CA GLN A 72 12.23 -3.92 -19.94
C GLN A 72 10.73 -4.01 -19.71
N ASP A 73 10.10 -5.03 -20.29
CA ASP A 73 8.70 -5.35 -20.00
C ASP A 73 8.50 -5.50 -18.48
N PRO A 74 7.65 -4.68 -17.84
CA PRO A 74 7.33 -4.81 -16.43
C PRO A 74 6.75 -6.19 -16.09
N GLY A 75 6.03 -6.82 -17.02
CA GLY A 75 5.28 -8.03 -16.78
C GLY A 75 4.01 -7.82 -15.94
N LEU A 76 3.22 -8.88 -15.83
CA LEU A 76 1.88 -8.86 -15.21
C LEU A 76 1.89 -8.41 -13.74
N ILE A 77 2.96 -8.72 -13.00
CA ILE A 77 3.03 -8.41 -11.56
C ILE A 77 2.96 -6.90 -11.28
N TYR A 78 3.52 -6.06 -12.15
CA TYR A 78 3.45 -4.60 -11.98
C TYR A 78 2.10 -4.01 -12.42
N ALA A 79 1.41 -4.66 -13.36
CA ALA A 79 0.02 -4.30 -13.67
C ALA A 79 -0.88 -4.57 -12.45
N VAL A 80 -0.77 -5.78 -11.89
CA VAL A 80 -1.52 -6.23 -10.70
C VAL A 80 -1.25 -5.34 -9.49
N ASN A 81 0.03 -5.10 -9.19
CA ASN A 81 0.41 -4.22 -8.09
C ASN A 81 0.03 -2.77 -8.34
N GLY A 82 0.02 -2.32 -9.60
CA GLY A 82 -0.45 -0.97 -9.94
C GLY A 82 -1.94 -0.78 -9.68
N VAL A 83 -2.79 -1.75 -10.07
CA VAL A 83 -4.21 -1.75 -9.70
C VAL A 83 -4.37 -1.67 -8.19
N LEU A 84 -3.68 -2.56 -7.47
CA LEU A 84 -3.75 -2.65 -6.02
C LEU A 84 -3.28 -1.35 -5.33
N MET A 85 -2.19 -0.76 -5.82
CA MET A 85 -1.66 0.51 -5.32
C MET A 85 -2.69 1.64 -5.46
N GLY A 86 -3.36 1.75 -6.61
CA GLY A 86 -4.42 2.74 -6.81
C GLY A 86 -5.60 2.55 -5.86
N LEU A 87 -6.02 1.29 -5.66
CA LEU A 87 -7.08 0.92 -4.71
C LEU A 87 -6.70 1.27 -3.26
N ILE A 88 -5.46 1.00 -2.85
CA ILE A 88 -4.94 1.34 -1.52
C ILE A 88 -4.93 2.86 -1.32
N VAL A 89 -4.37 3.61 -2.27
CA VAL A 89 -4.22 5.07 -2.16
C VAL A 89 -5.57 5.79 -2.11
N ILE A 90 -6.55 5.33 -2.89
CA ILE A 90 -7.88 5.98 -2.96
C ILE A 90 -8.77 5.62 -1.77
N THR A 91 -8.54 4.49 -1.09
CA THR A 91 -9.37 3.99 0.01
C THR A 91 -9.74 5.05 1.06
N PRO A 92 -8.79 5.80 1.66
CA PRO A 92 -9.12 6.78 2.71
C PRO A 92 -9.82 8.05 2.19
N LEU A 93 -9.97 8.22 0.88
CA LEU A 93 -10.43 9.47 0.27
C LEU A 93 -11.41 9.27 -0.90
N ALA A 94 -11.92 8.05 -1.11
CA ALA A 94 -12.73 7.69 -2.26
C ALA A 94 -14.04 8.51 -2.35
N GLY A 95 -14.62 8.87 -1.21
CA GLY A 95 -15.77 9.78 -1.12
C GLY A 95 -15.41 11.26 -0.96
N TYR A 96 -14.13 11.61 -0.83
CA TYR A 96 -13.73 12.98 -0.46
C TYR A 96 -13.17 13.78 -1.63
N VAL A 97 -13.02 13.17 -2.81
CA VAL A 97 -12.35 13.77 -3.95
C VAL A 97 -13.13 13.57 -5.24
N SER A 98 -12.92 14.46 -6.21
CA SER A 98 -13.48 14.32 -7.55
C SER A 98 -12.86 13.16 -8.34
N PRO A 99 -13.56 12.65 -9.37
CA PRO A 99 -13.00 11.68 -10.32
C PRO A 99 -11.66 12.10 -10.94
N GLY A 100 -11.48 13.39 -11.24
CA GLY A 100 -10.23 13.92 -11.77
C GLY A 100 -9.08 13.84 -10.76
N SER A 101 -9.34 14.16 -9.50
CA SER A 101 -8.37 14.02 -8.41
C SER A 101 -7.98 12.56 -8.18
N ALA A 102 -8.95 11.64 -8.27
CA ALA A 102 -8.69 10.21 -8.16
C ALA A 102 -7.74 9.68 -9.25
N ILE A 103 -7.91 10.15 -10.50
CA ILE A 103 -6.97 9.84 -11.60
C ILE A 103 -5.57 10.36 -11.27
N ILE A 104 -5.45 11.62 -10.81
CA ILE A 104 -4.15 12.23 -10.47
C ILE A 104 -3.45 11.42 -9.37
N LEU A 105 -4.18 11.05 -8.31
CA LEU A 105 -3.64 10.26 -7.21
C LEU A 105 -3.20 8.87 -7.66
N GLY A 106 -3.98 8.20 -8.52
CA GLY A 106 -3.58 6.94 -9.13
C GLY A 106 -2.32 7.09 -9.99
N LEU A 107 -2.23 8.13 -10.82
CA LEU A 107 -1.03 8.41 -11.62
C LEU A 107 0.21 8.66 -10.77
N ILE A 108 0.08 9.35 -9.62
CA ILE A 108 1.22 9.59 -8.71
C ILE A 108 1.64 8.31 -7.97
N SER A 109 0.68 7.42 -7.69
CA SER A 109 0.93 6.21 -6.89
C SER A 109 1.89 5.21 -7.55
N GLY A 110 1.94 5.13 -8.89
CA GLY A 110 2.83 4.20 -9.60
C GLY A 110 4.32 4.49 -9.39
N PRO A 111 4.81 5.72 -9.61
CA PRO A 111 6.15 6.15 -9.24
C PRO A 111 6.50 5.87 -7.78
N ILE A 112 5.57 6.13 -6.86
CA ILE A 112 5.76 5.87 -5.42
C ILE A 112 5.97 4.37 -5.19
N PHE A 113 5.12 3.51 -5.75
CA PHE A 113 5.22 2.06 -5.59
C PHE A 113 6.56 1.53 -6.11
N VAL A 114 6.94 1.86 -7.35
CA VAL A 114 8.20 1.40 -7.97
C VAL A 114 9.41 1.88 -7.18
N SER A 115 9.38 3.12 -6.68
CA SER A 115 10.47 3.67 -5.87
C SER A 115 10.57 2.97 -4.51
N ALA A 116 9.43 2.76 -3.84
CA ALA A 116 9.35 2.07 -2.57
C ALA A 116 9.84 0.62 -2.70
N GLU A 117 9.36 -0.13 -3.69
CA GLU A 117 9.81 -1.50 -3.95
C GLU A 117 11.33 -1.59 -4.21
N SER A 118 11.88 -0.65 -4.97
CA SER A 118 13.33 -0.55 -5.20
C SER A 118 14.12 -0.24 -3.91
N ILE A 119 13.56 0.55 -2.99
CA ILE A 119 14.22 0.86 -1.71
C ILE A 119 14.16 -0.35 -0.76
N PHE A 120 12.98 -0.96 -0.60
CA PHE A 120 12.81 -2.11 0.29
C PHE A 120 13.61 -3.33 -0.16
N SER A 121 13.70 -3.60 -1.47
CA SER A 121 14.47 -4.73 -2.02
C SER A 121 15.98 -4.67 -1.75
N LYS A 122 16.53 -3.51 -1.36
CA LYS A 122 17.95 -3.38 -0.97
C LYS A 122 18.25 -3.94 0.43
N HIS A 123 17.24 -4.17 1.26
CA HIS A 123 17.41 -4.58 2.65
C HIS A 123 17.55 -6.11 2.76
N LYS A 124 18.73 -6.61 3.12
CA LYS A 124 19.02 -8.06 3.20
C LYS A 124 18.30 -8.79 4.33
N TRP A 125 17.80 -8.07 5.34
CA TRP A 125 17.09 -8.62 6.51
C TRP A 125 15.58 -8.80 6.27
N TYR A 126 15.10 -8.41 5.08
CA TYR A 126 13.70 -8.42 4.71
C TYR A 126 13.54 -9.06 3.32
N SER A 127 12.45 -9.78 3.12
CA SER A 127 12.10 -10.36 1.81
C SER A 127 10.62 -10.17 1.57
N ASP A 128 10.31 -9.39 0.55
CA ASP A 128 8.94 -9.16 0.07
C ASP A 128 8.89 -9.35 -1.43
N PRO A 129 8.71 -10.60 -1.85
CA PRO A 129 8.79 -10.95 -3.24
C PRO A 129 7.71 -10.25 -4.09
N ILE A 130 6.54 -9.98 -3.52
CA ILE A 130 5.37 -9.50 -4.26
C ILE A 130 5.08 -8.00 -4.04
N GLY A 131 5.77 -7.34 -3.11
CA GLY A 131 5.65 -5.91 -2.87
C GLY A 131 4.48 -5.51 -1.97
N VAL A 132 4.09 -6.36 -1.01
CA VAL A 132 2.97 -6.08 -0.09
C VAL A 132 3.24 -4.83 0.75
N LEU A 133 4.42 -4.75 1.36
CA LEU A 133 4.77 -3.65 2.28
C LEU A 133 4.96 -2.32 1.53
N PRO A 134 5.70 -2.24 0.40
CA PRO A 134 5.71 -1.04 -0.42
C PRO A 134 4.29 -0.57 -0.79
N GLY A 135 3.41 -1.49 -1.21
CA GLY A 135 2.04 -1.15 -1.59
C GLY A 135 1.21 -0.64 -0.41
N HIS A 136 1.10 -1.42 0.66
CA HIS A 136 0.18 -1.11 1.76
C HIS A 136 0.73 -0.09 2.75
N MET A 137 2.00 -0.19 3.12
CA MET A 137 2.59 0.73 4.10
C MET A 137 2.80 2.10 3.46
N VAL A 138 3.54 2.17 2.34
CA VAL A 138 3.82 3.47 1.70
C VAL A 138 2.57 4.02 1.02
N GLY A 139 1.82 3.19 0.29
CA GLY A 139 0.57 3.61 -0.35
C GLY A 139 -0.50 4.02 0.65
N GLY A 140 -0.67 3.28 1.75
CA GLY A 140 -1.63 3.61 2.80
C GLY A 140 -1.30 4.91 3.52
N ILE A 141 -0.03 5.11 3.90
CA ILE A 141 0.44 6.37 4.48
C ILE A 141 0.25 7.51 3.49
N PHE A 142 0.65 7.33 2.23
CA PHE A 142 0.49 8.35 1.20
C PHE A 142 -0.98 8.74 1.02
N GLY A 143 -1.87 7.75 0.81
CA GLY A 143 -3.31 7.99 0.66
C GLY A 143 -3.88 8.75 1.86
N LEU A 144 -3.59 8.32 3.09
CA LEU A 144 -4.12 8.97 4.29
C LEU A 144 -3.67 10.43 4.39
N LEU A 145 -2.38 10.70 4.15
CA LEU A 145 -1.87 12.08 4.14
C LEU A 145 -2.50 12.93 3.02
N MET A 146 -2.90 12.32 1.89
CA MET A 146 -3.52 13.04 0.77
C MET A 146 -4.94 13.56 1.08
N ILE A 147 -5.60 13.12 2.15
CA ILE A 147 -6.83 13.76 2.65
C ILE A 147 -6.59 15.27 2.83
N ALA A 148 -5.49 15.64 3.50
CA ALA A 148 -5.19 17.04 3.76
C ALA A 148 -4.84 17.84 2.49
N PHE A 149 -4.56 17.20 1.37
CA PHE A 149 -4.18 17.87 0.12
C PHE A 149 -5.32 17.92 -0.88
N PHE A 150 -6.08 16.83 -1.01
CA PHE A 150 -7.01 16.61 -2.11
C PHE A 150 -8.48 16.66 -1.73
N THR A 151 -8.84 16.67 -0.44
CA THR A 151 -10.25 16.73 -0.03
C THR A 151 -10.95 17.93 -0.66
N GLN A 152 -12.18 17.71 -1.10
CA GLN A 152 -13.07 18.72 -1.64
C GLN A 152 -14.36 18.65 -0.85
N THR A 153 -14.67 19.70 -0.10
CA THR A 153 -15.78 19.75 0.87
C THR A 153 -17.12 19.27 0.29
N PRO A 154 -17.53 19.60 -0.95
CA PRO A 154 -18.78 19.08 -1.51
C PRO A 154 -18.86 17.53 -1.54
N PHE A 155 -17.75 16.84 -1.83
CA PHE A 155 -17.72 15.37 -1.84
C PHE A 155 -17.65 14.82 -0.42
N ALA A 156 -16.82 15.43 0.43
CA ALA A 156 -16.68 15.02 1.83
C ALA A 156 -17.99 15.16 2.61
N ASP A 157 -18.69 16.29 2.47
CA ASP A 157 -20.01 16.52 3.07
C ASP A 157 -21.01 15.47 2.63
N ALA A 158 -21.03 15.16 1.33
CA ALA A 158 -21.96 14.21 0.75
C ALA A 158 -21.70 12.76 1.19
N SER A 159 -20.44 12.44 1.54
CA SER A 159 -20.02 11.16 2.12
C SER A 159 -20.05 11.15 3.66
N GLY A 160 -20.79 12.10 4.27
CA GLY A 160 -21.00 12.15 5.72
C GLY A 160 -19.82 12.68 6.55
N ALA A 161 -18.77 13.20 5.90
CA ALA A 161 -17.56 13.72 6.54
C ALA A 161 -17.52 15.25 6.55
N SER A 162 -18.61 15.89 7.01
CA SER A 162 -18.82 17.35 6.89
C SER A 162 -17.89 18.25 7.71
N ASN A 163 -17.08 17.65 8.58
CA ASN A 163 -16.07 18.39 9.35
C ASN A 163 -14.72 18.47 8.62
N LEU A 164 -14.56 17.80 7.47
CA LEU A 164 -13.33 17.85 6.71
C LEU A 164 -13.22 19.17 5.94
N PRO A 165 -12.15 19.96 6.16
CA PRO A 165 -11.91 21.14 5.34
C PRO A 165 -11.53 20.72 3.92
N ASN A 166 -11.65 21.65 2.97
CA ASN A 166 -10.96 21.51 1.68
C ASN A 166 -9.48 21.20 1.92
N GLY A 167 -8.87 20.44 1.00
CA GLY A 167 -7.45 20.17 1.02
C GLY A 167 -6.63 21.40 0.66
N ILE A 168 -5.32 21.35 0.90
CA ILE A 168 -4.37 22.42 0.60
C ILE A 168 -4.47 22.85 -0.87
N LEU A 169 -4.62 21.90 -1.80
CA LEU A 169 -4.70 22.17 -3.24
C LEU A 169 -6.06 22.75 -3.67
N PHE A 170 -7.05 22.76 -2.77
CA PHE A 170 -8.41 23.24 -2.99
C PHE A 170 -8.78 24.40 -2.04
N GLY A 171 -7.77 25.11 -1.52
CA GLY A 171 -7.98 26.36 -0.77
C GLY A 171 -8.26 26.20 0.72
N GLY A 172 -8.02 25.03 1.32
CA GLY A 172 -8.26 24.78 2.74
C GLY A 172 -7.33 25.49 3.73
N GLY A 173 -6.23 26.07 3.26
CA GLY A 173 -5.32 26.89 4.06
C GLY A 173 -4.85 26.23 5.36
N ILE A 174 -4.92 26.95 6.47
CA ILE A 174 -4.49 26.47 7.79
C ILE A 174 -5.31 25.29 8.29
N MET A 175 -6.60 25.20 7.97
CA MET A 175 -7.43 24.07 8.40
C MET A 175 -6.95 22.76 7.75
N ALA A 176 -6.54 22.82 6.48
CA ALA A 176 -5.96 21.66 5.79
C ALA A 176 -4.58 21.28 6.35
N LEU A 177 -3.76 22.25 6.77
CA LEU A 177 -2.49 21.95 7.46
C LEU A 177 -2.72 21.32 8.83
N HIS A 178 -3.75 21.76 9.56
CA HIS A 178 -4.16 21.09 10.79
C HIS A 178 -4.63 19.66 10.50
N GLN A 179 -5.42 19.44 9.44
CA GLN A 179 -5.83 18.10 9.01
C GLN A 179 -4.60 17.23 8.70
N LEU A 180 -3.58 17.75 8.02
CA LEU A 180 -2.34 17.01 7.77
C LEU A 180 -1.67 16.54 9.06
N GLY A 181 -1.67 17.38 10.09
CA GLY A 181 -1.18 17.03 11.43
C GLY A 181 -1.98 15.90 12.07
N LEU A 182 -3.32 15.91 11.92
CA LEU A 182 -4.19 14.84 12.41
C LEU A 182 -3.92 13.52 11.69
N GLU A 183 -3.81 13.53 10.36
CA GLU A 183 -3.53 12.32 9.58
C GLU A 183 -2.13 11.76 9.89
N ALA A 184 -1.12 12.62 10.01
CA ALA A 184 0.23 12.21 10.39
C ALA A 184 0.26 11.60 11.80
N MET A 185 -0.46 12.19 12.76
CA MET A 185 -0.61 11.63 14.10
C MET A 185 -1.31 10.27 14.04
N ALA A 186 -2.38 10.13 13.26
CA ALA A 186 -3.09 8.86 13.08
C ALA A 186 -2.16 7.77 12.53
N VAL A 187 -1.34 8.07 11.51
CA VAL A 187 -0.32 7.14 10.99
C VAL A 187 0.60 6.64 12.10
N VAL A 188 1.14 7.56 12.92
CA VAL A 188 2.09 7.20 13.98
C VAL A 188 1.41 6.36 15.07
N VAL A 189 0.23 6.79 15.53
CA VAL A 189 -0.49 6.13 16.62
C VAL A 189 -0.96 4.73 16.19
N VAL A 190 -1.63 4.62 15.05
CA VAL A 190 -2.12 3.33 14.53
C VAL A 190 -0.94 2.43 14.17
N GLY A 191 0.09 2.97 13.51
CA GLY A 191 1.29 2.22 13.16
C GLY A 191 2.01 1.65 14.38
N ALA A 192 2.23 2.46 15.42
CA ALA A 192 2.85 2.01 16.66
C ALA A 192 2.01 0.94 17.36
N PHE A 193 0.69 1.13 17.43
CA PHE A 193 -0.22 0.15 18.02
C PHE A 193 -0.21 -1.18 17.27
N VAL A 194 -0.44 -1.16 15.95
CA VAL A 194 -0.51 -2.36 15.12
C VAL A 194 0.82 -3.11 15.12
N PHE A 195 1.96 -2.41 15.00
CA PHE A 195 3.26 -3.05 15.06
C PHE A 195 3.50 -3.70 16.42
N THR A 196 3.24 -2.98 17.52
CA THR A 196 3.48 -3.47 18.89
C THR A 196 2.63 -4.70 19.18
N VAL A 197 1.33 -4.64 18.89
CA VAL A 197 0.40 -5.75 19.15
C VAL A 197 0.71 -6.95 18.26
N SER A 198 1.01 -6.73 16.97
CA SER A 198 1.35 -7.81 16.05
C SER A 198 2.66 -8.48 16.45
N TYR A 199 3.69 -7.69 16.78
CA TYR A 199 4.97 -8.22 17.24
C TYR A 199 4.80 -9.01 18.54
N ALA A 200 4.11 -8.46 19.54
CA ALA A 200 3.86 -9.14 20.80
C ALA A 200 3.10 -10.46 20.60
N SER A 201 2.10 -10.47 19.71
CA SER A 201 1.32 -11.68 19.40
C SER A 201 2.17 -12.75 18.72
N VAL A 202 2.91 -12.39 17.66
CA VAL A 202 3.81 -13.32 16.96
C VAL A 202 4.92 -13.82 17.89
N TYR A 203 5.46 -12.95 18.74
CA TYR A 203 6.46 -13.31 19.74
C TYR A 203 5.90 -14.30 20.78
N ALA A 204 4.70 -14.05 21.30
CA ALA A 204 4.04 -14.98 22.23
C ALA A 204 3.79 -16.35 21.58
N ILE A 205 3.30 -16.38 20.33
CA ILE A 205 3.13 -17.63 19.56
C ILE A 205 4.48 -18.34 19.40
N SER A 206 5.54 -17.59 19.07
CA SER A 206 6.89 -18.15 18.94
C SER A 206 7.39 -18.77 20.24
N LEU A 207 7.07 -18.20 21.41
CA LEU A 207 7.44 -18.79 22.70
C LEU A 207 6.65 -20.07 22.98
N LEU A 208 5.35 -20.07 22.70
CA LEU A 208 4.45 -21.22 22.94
C LEU A 208 4.76 -22.40 22.03
N LEU A 209 5.17 -22.14 20.79
CA LEU A 209 5.43 -23.16 19.77
C LEU A 209 6.92 -23.48 19.57
N ASN A 210 7.80 -22.91 20.40
CA ASN A 210 9.27 -23.01 20.29
C ASN A 210 9.83 -22.58 18.92
N GLY A 211 9.16 -21.62 18.29
CA GLY A 211 9.48 -21.10 16.95
C GLY A 211 8.22 -20.93 16.11
N ILE A 212 8.33 -20.11 15.06
CA ILE A 212 7.25 -19.91 14.06
C ILE A 212 7.55 -20.57 12.72
N LEU A 213 8.80 -21.04 12.53
CA LEU A 213 9.22 -21.82 11.37
C LEU A 213 9.69 -23.19 11.83
N ARG A 214 9.58 -24.18 10.93
CA ARG A 214 10.16 -25.51 11.16
C ARG A 214 11.68 -25.43 10.98
N ASP A 215 12.43 -26.28 11.67
CA ASP A 215 13.89 -26.29 11.54
C ASP A 215 14.38 -26.51 10.09
N SER A 216 13.60 -27.24 9.28
CA SER A 216 13.85 -27.46 7.86
C SER A 216 13.76 -26.21 6.98
N GLU A 217 13.10 -25.15 7.47
CA GLU A 217 12.85 -23.90 6.74
C GLU A 217 13.94 -22.85 7.00
N TYR A 218 14.79 -23.06 8.01
CA TYR A 218 15.98 -22.24 8.21
C TYR A 218 17.07 -22.64 7.20
N SER A 219 17.80 -21.63 6.72
CA SER A 219 19.04 -21.86 6.01
C SER A 219 20.05 -22.53 6.95
N PRO A 220 20.88 -23.46 6.45
CA PRO A 220 22.01 -23.96 7.22
C PRO A 220 22.86 -22.77 7.68
N ALA A 221 23.34 -22.81 8.93
CA ALA A 221 24.16 -21.74 9.49
C ALA A 221 25.29 -21.37 8.52
N ARG A 222 25.34 -20.10 8.08
CA ARG A 222 26.43 -19.63 7.22
C ARG A 222 27.76 -19.83 7.98
N PRO A 223 28.79 -20.43 7.37
CA PRO A 223 30.10 -20.50 7.98
C PRO A 223 30.61 -19.08 8.25
N ALA A 224 31.17 -18.85 9.43
CA ALA A 224 31.60 -17.54 9.93
C ALA A 224 32.58 -16.80 8.98
N ASN A 225 33.25 -17.53 8.09
CA ASN A 225 34.23 -16.99 7.14
C ASN A 225 33.63 -16.23 5.94
N ARG A 226 32.32 -16.31 5.67
CA ARG A 226 31.67 -15.54 4.59
C ARG A 226 31.14 -14.19 5.04
N LEU A 227 30.85 -14.02 6.33
CA LEU A 227 30.40 -12.72 6.88
C LEU A 227 31.50 -11.66 6.73
N ALA A 228 32.76 -12.03 6.86
CA ALA A 228 33.90 -11.10 6.70
C ALA A 228 34.11 -10.62 5.25
N LYS A 229 33.67 -11.37 4.24
CA LYS A 229 33.82 -10.99 2.82
C LYS A 229 32.75 -10.01 2.34
N ASP A 230 31.57 -10.02 2.95
CA ASP A 230 30.44 -9.17 2.56
C ASP A 230 30.37 -7.86 3.37
N THR A 231 31.18 -7.72 4.43
CA THR A 231 31.28 -6.48 5.23
C THR A 231 32.32 -5.48 4.74
N GLY A 232 33.05 -5.77 3.64
CA GLY A 232 33.92 -4.79 2.97
C GLY A 232 34.91 -4.09 3.90
N ALA A 233 35.69 -4.85 4.67
CA ALA A 233 37.03 -4.38 5.05
C ALA A 233 37.97 -4.58 3.86
#